data_AF-A0A832DU24-F1
#
_entry.id   AF-A0A832DU24-F1
#
_cell.length_a   1.000
_cell.length_b   1.000
_cell.length_c   1.000
_cell.angle_alpha   90.00
_cell.angle_beta   90.00
_cell.angle_gamma   90.00
#
_symmetry.space_group_name_H-M   'P 1'
#
loop_
_entity.id
_entity.type
_entity.pdbx_description
1 polymer ?
#
loop_
_entity_poly.entity_id
_entity_poly.type
_entity_poly.pdbx_seq_one_letter_code
_entity_poly.pdbx_strand_id
1 'polypeptide(L)'
;MKKRFLTRRVAVIDPQICRKCKMCTSACPLSALDPPRVDHKKCVGCGLCTSACPFGAIHVVEKISIGAVAAIILVLIIAAVAIYYSISVSPFYQQQVNPINFTTAGMTYTYVPEGAEIPTGEAAAGAGSGFG
;
A
#
# COMPACT_ATOMS: atom_id res chain seq x y z
N MET A 1 12.06 -18.61 11.03
CA MET A 1 13.04 -17.92 10.17
C MET A 1 12.48 -16.56 9.73
N LYS A 2 12.98 -15.44 10.28
CA LYS A 2 12.48 -14.08 9.96
C LYS A 2 12.97 -13.67 8.56
N LYS A 3 12.10 -13.75 7.55
CA LYS A 3 12.42 -13.30 6.18
C LYS A 3 12.56 -11.77 6.18
N ARG A 4 13.78 -11.27 5.99
CA ARG A 4 14.10 -9.85 5.82
C ARG A 4 13.66 -9.40 4.42
N PHE A 5 12.36 -9.19 4.22
CA PHE A 5 11.79 -8.76 2.93
C PHE A 5 12.18 -7.33 2.51
N LEU A 6 12.61 -6.49 3.46
CA LEU A 6 12.91 -5.07 3.23
C LEU A 6 14.35 -4.81 2.75
N THR A 7 15.29 -5.71 3.07
CA THR A 7 16.72 -5.48 2.88
C THR A 7 17.40 -6.72 2.29
N ARG A 8 18.12 -6.55 1.18
CA ARG A 8 18.93 -7.61 0.55
C ARG A 8 20.41 -7.36 0.80
N ARG A 9 21.15 -8.38 1.23
CA ARG A 9 22.62 -8.33 1.33
C ARG A 9 23.26 -8.49 -0.04
N VAL A 10 24.19 -7.62 -0.39
CA VAL A 10 24.96 -7.70 -1.64
C VAL A 10 26.41 -7.29 -1.39
N ALA A 11 27.35 -7.97 -2.05
CA ALA A 11 28.75 -7.60 -2.03
C ALA A 11 29.01 -6.37 -2.93
N VAL A 12 29.86 -5.46 -2.48
CA VAL A 12 30.32 -4.27 -3.18
C VAL A 12 31.84 -4.29 -3.18
N ILE A 13 32.44 -4.03 -4.34
CA ILE A 13 33.89 -4.00 -4.53
C ILE A 13 34.29 -2.53 -4.69
N ASP A 14 35.26 -2.09 -3.90
CA ASP A 14 35.87 -0.77 -4.07
C ASP A 14 36.88 -0.82 -5.23
N PRO A 15 36.64 -0.11 -6.35
CA PRO A 15 37.54 -0.12 -7.49
C PRO A 15 38.90 0.53 -7.20
N GLN A 16 39.03 1.36 -6.18
CA GLN A 16 40.29 2.04 -5.82
C GLN A 16 41.28 1.08 -5.15
N ILE A 17 40.78 0.11 -4.38
CA ILE A 17 41.58 -0.87 -3.65
C ILE A 17 41.77 -2.15 -4.48
N CYS A 18 40.80 -2.48 -5.33
CA CYS A 18 40.80 -3.72 -6.10
C CYS A 18 41.97 -3.82 -7.10
N ARG A 19 42.84 -4.81 -6.91
CA ARG A 19 43.96 -5.15 -7.82
C ARG A 19 43.58 -6.09 -8.97
N LYS A 20 42.30 -6.46 -9.12
CA LYS A 20 41.80 -7.40 -10.16
C LYS A 20 42.50 -8.78 -10.16
N CYS A 21 42.91 -9.28 -8.99
CA CYS A 21 43.55 -10.60 -8.84
C CYS A 21 42.62 -11.81 -9.05
N LYS A 22 41.30 -11.59 -9.16
CA LYS A 22 40.25 -12.61 -9.40
C LYS A 22 40.11 -13.73 -8.34
N MET A 23 40.80 -13.64 -7.20
CA MET A 23 40.62 -14.59 -6.07
C MET A 23 39.18 -14.62 -5.54
N CYS A 24 38.44 -13.51 -5.66
CA CYS A 24 37.05 -13.44 -5.25
C CYS A 24 36.10 -14.22 -6.16
N THR A 25 36.48 -14.46 -7.43
CA THR A 25 35.69 -15.23 -8.39
C THR A 25 35.75 -16.73 -8.08
N SER A 26 36.91 -17.26 -7.69
CA SER A 26 37.06 -18.67 -7.28
C SER A 26 36.43 -18.96 -5.92
N ALA A 27 36.43 -17.99 -4.99
CA ALA A 27 35.76 -18.13 -3.71
C ALA A 27 34.22 -18.04 -3.80
N CYS A 28 33.68 -17.57 -4.93
CA CYS A 28 32.24 -17.43 -5.12
C CYS A 28 31.64 -18.71 -5.71
N PRO A 29 30.85 -19.49 -4.96
CA PRO A 29 30.23 -20.72 -5.50
C PRO A 29 29.17 -20.44 -6.58
N LEU A 30 28.68 -19.19 -6.65
CA LEU A 30 27.65 -18.76 -7.60
C LEU A 30 28.22 -18.00 -8.80
N SER A 31 29.55 -17.87 -8.89
CA SER A 31 30.25 -17.12 -9.94
C SER A 31 29.61 -15.75 -10.21
N ALA A 32 29.25 -15.03 -9.13
CA ALA A 32 28.52 -13.77 -9.18
C ALA A 32 29.44 -12.53 -9.22
N LEU A 33 30.76 -12.73 -9.22
CA LEU A 33 31.76 -11.65 -9.12
C LEU A 33 32.65 -11.63 -10.37
N ASP A 34 32.71 -10.47 -11.03
CA ASP A 34 33.63 -10.18 -12.14
C ASP A 34 34.33 -8.84 -11.85
N PRO A 35 35.44 -8.83 -11.09
CA PRO A 35 35.98 -7.61 -10.47
C PRO A 35 36.34 -6.53 -11.51
N PRO A 36 35.91 -5.26 -11.29
CA PRO A 36 35.29 -4.71 -10.07
C PRO A 36 33.75 -4.79 -10.04
N ARG A 37 33.11 -5.48 -10.98
CA ARG A 37 31.65 -5.62 -11.08
C ARG A 37 31.13 -6.80 -10.26
N VAL A 38 29.92 -6.63 -9.73
CA VAL A 38 29.20 -7.67 -9.00
C VAL A 38 27.81 -7.85 -9.60
N ASP A 39 27.46 -9.10 -9.88
CA ASP A 39 26.18 -9.47 -10.45
C ASP A 39 25.15 -9.62 -9.31
N HIS A 40 24.38 -8.57 -9.08
CA HIS A 40 23.48 -8.43 -7.92
C HIS A 40 22.34 -9.47 -7.95
N LYS A 41 22.02 -10.01 -9.12
CA LYS A 41 20.98 -11.04 -9.28
C LYS A 41 21.41 -12.37 -8.66
N LYS A 42 22.67 -12.77 -8.92
CA LYS A 42 23.26 -14.02 -8.43
C LYS A 42 23.86 -13.89 -7.04
N CYS A 43 24.32 -12.70 -6.65
CA CYS A 43 24.90 -12.49 -5.32
C CYS A 43 23.85 -12.69 -4.22
N VAL A 44 24.12 -13.61 -3.30
CA VAL A 44 23.31 -13.85 -2.09
C VAL A 44 23.86 -13.14 -0.86
N GLY A 45 25.01 -12.47 -0.99
CA GLY A 45 25.64 -11.74 0.13
C GLY A 45 26.19 -12.66 1.23
N CYS A 46 26.72 -13.84 0.87
CA CYS A 46 27.28 -14.80 1.84
C CYS A 46 28.58 -14.34 2.53
N GLY A 47 29.34 -13.42 1.92
CA GLY A 47 30.56 -12.85 2.50
C GLY A 47 31.86 -13.63 2.28
N LEU A 48 31.84 -14.79 1.61
CA LEU A 48 33.05 -15.58 1.31
C LEU A 48 34.10 -14.80 0.50
N CYS A 49 33.66 -13.88 -0.36
CA CYS A 49 34.54 -13.04 -1.15
C CYS A 49 35.32 -12.01 -0.30
N THR A 50 34.79 -11.61 0.86
CA THR A 50 35.48 -10.68 1.78
C THR A 50 36.70 -11.35 2.41
N SER A 51 36.58 -12.61 2.86
CA SER A 51 37.72 -13.36 3.41
C SER A 51 38.74 -13.77 2.34
N ALA A 52 38.30 -13.97 1.10
CA ALA A 52 39.18 -14.32 -0.01
C ALA A 52 39.98 -13.14 -0.57
N CYS A 53 39.62 -11.89 -0.24
CA CYS A 53 40.31 -10.71 -0.72
C CYS A 53 41.45 -10.33 0.24
N PRO A 54 42.74 -10.52 -0.13
CA PRO A 54 43.85 -10.16 0.75
C PRO A 54 44.02 -8.64 0.92
N PHE A 55 43.44 -7.86 0.01
CA PHE A 55 43.51 -6.40 0.03
C PHE A 55 42.34 -5.73 0.78
N GLY A 56 41.35 -6.51 1.21
CA GLY A 56 40.17 -5.95 1.88
C GLY A 56 39.26 -5.09 1.00
N ALA A 57 39.31 -5.23 -0.33
CA ALA A 57 38.55 -4.40 -1.27
C ALA A 57 37.05 -4.72 -1.36
N ILE A 58 36.54 -5.72 -0.62
CA ILE A 58 35.18 -6.26 -0.79
C ILE A 58 34.39 -6.20 0.51
N HIS A 59 33.23 -5.53 0.47
CA HIS A 59 32.34 -5.36 1.61
C HIS A 59 30.93 -5.88 1.30
N VAL A 60 30.25 -6.47 2.28
CA VAL A 60 28.84 -6.88 2.14
C VAL A 60 27.97 -5.83 2.80
N VAL A 61 27.07 -5.22 2.02
CA VAL A 61 26.15 -4.17 2.47
C VAL A 61 24.70 -4.63 2.36
N GLU A 62 23.84 -4.07 3.20
CA GLU A 62 22.39 -4.28 3.13
C GLU A 62 21.77 -3.18 2.26
N LYS A 63 21.20 -3.56 1.11
CA LYS A 63 20.47 -2.66 0.21
C LYS A 63 18.97 -2.75 0.47
N ILE A 64 18.32 -1.61 0.60
CA ILE A 64 16.87 -1.52 0.77
C ILE A 64 16.19 -1.78 -0.58
N SER A 65 15.17 -2.63 -0.60
CA SER A 65 14.37 -2.87 -1.80
C SER A 65 13.30 -1.79 -1.93
N ILE A 66 13.44 -0.93 -2.95
CA ILE A 66 12.49 0.16 -3.23
C ILE A 66 11.07 -0.40 -3.44
N GLY A 67 10.95 -1.57 -4.06
CA GLY A 67 9.65 -2.21 -4.29
C GLY A 67 8.88 -2.53 -2.99
N ALA A 68 9.57 -2.89 -1.91
CA ALA A 68 8.91 -3.14 -0.64
C ALA A 68 8.46 -1.84 0.03
N VAL A 69 9.26 -0.77 -0.09
CA VAL A 69 8.92 0.57 0.41
C VAL A 69 7.72 1.14 -0.33
N ALA A 70 7.69 1.02 -1.67
CA ALA A 70 6.58 1.49 -2.50
C ALA A 70 5.26 0.79 -2.16
N ALA A 71 5.29 -0.53 -1.91
CA ALA A 71 4.09 -1.28 -1.49
C ALA A 71 3.57 -0.81 -0.13
N ILE A 72 4.46 -0.57 0.85
CA ILE A 72 4.07 -0.06 2.17
C ILE A 72 3.47 1.34 2.03
N ILE A 73 4.10 2.24 1.29
CA ILE A 73 3.58 3.60 1.05
C ILE A 73 2.21 3.54 0.39
N LEU A 74 2.04 2.68 -0.63
CA LEU A 74 0.77 2.52 -1.32
C LEU A 74 -0.34 2.03 -0.37
N VAL A 75 -0.06 1.03 0.47
CA VAL A 75 -1.01 0.52 1.46
C VAL A 75 -1.37 1.60 2.49
N LEU A 76 -0.39 2.38 2.96
CA LEU A 76 -0.62 3.48 3.89
C LEU A 76 -1.48 4.58 3.27
N ILE A 77 -1.26 4.92 1.99
CA ILE A 77 -2.08 5.89 1.25
C ILE A 77 -3.51 5.37 1.10
N ILE A 78 -3.70 4.12 0.66
CA ILE A 78 -5.04 3.51 0.51
C ILE A 78 -5.79 3.52 1.84
N ALA A 79 -5.12 3.12 2.93
CA ALA A 79 -5.71 3.13 4.27
C ALA A 79 -6.07 4.55 4.72
N ALA A 80 -5.19 5.52 4.54
CA ALA A 80 -5.46 6.92 4.88
C ALA A 80 -6.64 7.49 4.09
N VAL A 81 -6.74 7.18 2.81
CA VAL A 81 -7.85 7.57 1.94
C VAL A 81 -9.16 6.93 2.42
N ALA A 82 -9.15 5.64 2.71
CA ALA A 82 -10.34 4.94 3.25
C ALA A 82 -10.80 5.53 4.59
N ILE A 83 -9.86 5.85 5.48
CA ILE A 83 -10.14 6.50 6.77
C ILE A 83 -10.70 7.91 6.54
N TYR A 84 -10.10 8.69 5.64
CA TYR A 84 -10.60 10.03 5.31
C TYR A 84 -12.02 10.00 4.75
N TYR A 85 -12.33 9.10 3.81
CA TYR A 85 -13.67 8.96 3.26
C TYR A 85 -14.67 8.47 4.31
N SER A 86 -14.31 7.51 5.15
CA SER A 86 -15.22 7.04 6.22
C SER A 86 -15.51 8.14 7.25
N ILE A 87 -14.54 8.97 7.61
CA ILE A 87 -14.75 10.13 8.51
C ILE A 87 -15.57 11.23 7.83
N SER A 88 -15.33 11.52 6.55
CA SER A 88 -15.93 12.67 5.85
C SER A 88 -17.31 12.37 5.25
N VAL A 89 -17.59 11.11 4.87
CA VAL A 89 -18.83 10.70 4.17
C VAL A 89 -19.88 10.14 5.13
N SER A 90 -19.49 9.68 6.33
CA SER A 90 -20.44 9.18 7.34
C SER A 90 -21.50 10.19 7.82
N PRO A 91 -21.25 11.52 7.96
CA PRO A 91 -22.32 12.44 8.36
C PRO A 91 -23.25 12.87 7.22
N PHE A 92 -22.87 12.66 5.94
CA PHE A 92 -23.66 13.17 4.81
C PHE A 92 -24.57 12.11 4.15
N TYR A 93 -24.27 10.82 4.27
CA TYR A 93 -25.09 9.76 3.65
C TYR A 93 -26.48 9.58 4.28
N GLN A 94 -26.74 10.14 5.46
CA GLN A 94 -28.01 9.95 6.19
C GLN A 94 -29.06 11.06 6.00
N GLN A 95 -28.77 12.17 5.30
CA GLN A 95 -29.62 13.37 5.46
C GLN A 95 -30.38 13.92 4.24
N GLN A 96 -30.45 13.24 3.08
CA GLN A 96 -31.36 13.69 2.01
C GLN A 96 -32.04 12.54 1.26
N VAL A 97 -32.96 11.85 1.93
CA VAL A 97 -34.16 11.32 1.28
C VAL A 97 -35.36 12.12 1.76
N ASN A 98 -35.38 13.41 1.41
CA ASN A 98 -36.61 14.17 1.58
C ASN A 98 -37.65 13.54 0.66
N PRO A 99 -38.82 13.11 1.18
CA PRO A 99 -39.86 12.52 0.35
C PRO A 99 -40.25 13.52 -0.74
N ILE A 100 -40.23 13.06 -1.98
CA ILE A 100 -40.65 13.87 -3.12
C ILE A 100 -42.16 13.76 -3.18
N ASN A 101 -42.85 14.85 -2.86
CA ASN A 101 -44.30 14.93 -2.95
C ASN A 101 -44.68 15.47 -4.32
N PHE A 102 -45.50 14.73 -5.06
CA PHE A 102 -46.05 15.21 -6.33
C PHE A 102 -47.57 15.05 -6.36
N THR A 103 -48.26 16.09 -6.83
CA THR A 103 -49.72 16.15 -6.90
C THR A 103 -50.20 16.02 -8.33
N THR A 104 -51.03 15.02 -8.61
CA THR A 104 -51.73 14.86 -9.90
C THR A 104 -53.20 14.55 -9.66
N ALA A 105 -54.08 15.19 -10.43
CA ALA A 105 -55.53 14.97 -10.36
C ALA A 105 -56.14 15.07 -8.94
N GLY A 106 -55.59 15.97 -8.09
CA GLY A 106 -56.07 16.18 -6.73
C GLY A 106 -55.60 15.14 -5.69
N MET A 107 -54.71 14.23 -6.06
CA MET A 107 -54.13 13.24 -5.15
C MET A 107 -52.63 13.51 -4.94
N THR A 108 -52.17 13.47 -3.68
CA THR A 108 -50.76 13.60 -3.28
C THR A 108 -50.11 12.22 -3.23
N TYR A 109 -49.07 12.00 -4.04
CA TYR A 109 -48.25 10.80 -3.96
C TYR A 109 -46.94 11.14 -3.27
N THR A 110 -46.55 10.33 -2.29
CA THR A 110 -45.26 10.41 -1.61
C THR A 110 -44.41 9.23 -2.07
N TYR A 111 -43.27 9.51 -2.69
CA TYR A 111 -42.31 8.45 -3.03
C TYR A 111 -41.36 8.24 -1.84
N VAL A 112 -41.36 7.00 -1.32
CA VAL A 112 -40.45 6.56 -0.26
C VAL A 112 -39.48 5.53 -0.88
N PRO A 113 -38.16 5.75 -0.82
CA PRO A 113 -37.20 4.81 -1.39
C PRO A 113 -37.16 3.48 -0.63
N GLU A 114 -36.82 2.40 -1.34
CA GLU A 114 -36.75 1.04 -0.78
C GLU A 114 -35.74 0.97 0.39
N GLY A 115 -36.21 0.54 1.56
CA GLY A 115 -35.41 0.41 2.79
C GLY A 115 -35.70 1.44 3.88
N ALA A 116 -36.63 2.37 3.68
CA ALA A 116 -37.12 3.23 4.76
C ALA A 116 -38.08 2.46 5.68
N GLU A 117 -37.85 2.52 7.00
CA GLU A 117 -38.80 2.02 8.00
C GLU A 117 -40.06 2.90 7.96
N ILE A 118 -41.18 2.34 7.51
CA ILE A 118 -42.48 3.00 7.59
C ILE A 118 -42.95 2.86 9.05
N PRO A 119 -43.09 3.94 9.83
CA PRO A 119 -43.59 3.83 11.19
C PRO A 119 -45.04 3.34 11.14
N THR A 120 -45.26 2.06 11.45
CA THR A 120 -46.58 1.47 11.59
C THR A 120 -47.14 1.83 12.96
N GLY A 121 -47.76 3.00 13.06
CA GLY A 121 -48.45 3.45 14.27
C GLY A 121 -49.03 4.84 14.14
N GLU A 122 -50.35 4.93 13.93
CA GLU A 122 -51.34 5.98 14.27
C GLU A 122 -51.01 7.49 14.17
N ALA A 123 -49.86 7.91 13.65
CA ALA A 123 -49.49 9.31 13.51
C ALA A 123 -49.83 9.90 12.12
N ALA A 124 -50.76 9.28 11.37
CA ALA A 124 -51.22 9.77 10.07
C ALA A 124 -52.53 10.57 10.14
N ALA A 125 -52.89 11.12 11.31
CA ALA A 125 -54.05 11.98 11.47
C ALA A 125 -53.63 13.32 12.08
N GLY A 126 -53.47 14.35 11.25
CA GLY A 126 -53.38 15.72 11.75
C GLY A 126 -52.53 16.67 10.94
N ALA A 127 -53.04 17.11 9.79
CA ALA A 127 -52.75 18.45 9.27
C ALA A 127 -53.85 18.89 8.29
N GLY A 128 -55.09 18.94 8.80
CA GLY A 128 -56.14 19.76 8.19
C GLY A 128 -56.10 21.14 8.85
N SER A 129 -55.71 22.16 8.11
CA SER A 129 -56.06 23.58 8.27
C SER A 129 -55.18 24.37 7.29
N GLY A 130 -55.64 25.18 6.36
CA GLY A 130 -56.91 25.85 6.15
C GLY A 130 -56.57 27.20 5.54
N PHE A 131 -57.14 27.58 4.41
CA PHE A 131 -57.14 28.96 3.93
C PHE A 131 -58.42 29.18 3.11
N GLY A 132 -59.16 30.22 3.51
CA GLY A 132 -60.35 30.70 2.81
C GLY A 132 -60.03 31.62 1.65
#